data_AF-A0A7W1EVS9-F1
#
_entry.id   AF-A0A7W1EVS9-F1
#
_cell.length_a   1.000
_cell.length_b   1.000
_cell.length_c   1.000
_cell.angle_alpha   90.00
_cell.angle_beta   90.00
_cell.angle_gamma   90.00
#
_symmetry.space_group_name_H-M   'P 1'
#
loop_
_entity.id
_entity.type
_entity.pdbx_description
1 polymer ?
#
loop_
_entity_poly.entity_id
_entity_poly.type
_entity_poly.pdbx_seq_one_letter_code
_entity_poly.pdbx_strand_id
1 'polypeptide(L)'
;MGYLVGNSSPDVSYAFPGDPQTNTGWNEFAKNNPADDRRFIISNGAFKFLPGAVVDLDFSILATFDSSSTTGHKNITKMKTENTAIKNFYNLVNQPSCLAVVTGIKEKVSQKLDLTILPNPASEFVLIQSPTSLLGASIKVYNGLGQVVFSDKINNNAYQMNVRDLACGLYVIEVKSETLFGNSKLIKN
;
A
#
# COMPACT_ATOMS: atom_id res chain seq x y z
N MET A 1 8.27 16.19 31.36
CA MET A 1 8.75 16.17 32.76
C MET A 1 9.94 15.23 32.83
N GLY A 2 11.13 15.77 33.13
CA GLY A 2 12.33 14.98 33.28
C GLY A 2 12.59 14.53 34.70
N TYR A 3 13.47 13.56 34.86
CA TYR A 3 13.91 13.03 36.13
C TYR A 3 14.58 14.13 36.95
N LEU A 4 13.87 14.64 37.97
CA LEU A 4 14.36 15.64 38.92
C LEU A 4 14.84 14.93 40.18
N VAL A 5 16.16 14.80 40.35
CA VAL A 5 16.73 14.56 41.68
C VAL A 5 16.82 15.91 42.40
N GLY A 6 15.86 16.18 43.28
CA GLY A 6 15.91 17.17 44.37
C GLY A 6 16.14 18.65 43.99
N ASN A 7 15.12 19.48 44.24
CA ASN A 7 15.08 20.93 44.53
C ASN A 7 16.06 21.96 43.92
N SER A 8 16.92 21.64 42.96
CA SER A 8 17.79 22.63 42.29
C SER A 8 18.31 22.15 40.93
N SER A 9 17.46 21.54 40.10
CA SER A 9 17.85 21.12 38.75
C SER A 9 17.34 22.12 37.69
N PRO A 10 18.17 22.48 36.69
CA PRO A 10 17.78 23.40 35.63
C PRO A 10 16.66 22.83 34.76
N ASP A 11 15.92 23.71 34.08
CA ASP A 11 14.95 23.30 33.07
C ASP A 11 15.65 22.49 31.98
N VAL A 12 15.20 21.26 31.77
CA VAL A 12 15.77 20.33 30.79
C VAL A 12 14.79 20.15 29.63
N SER A 13 15.30 20.25 28.40
CA SER A 13 14.50 20.03 27.18
C SER A 13 14.11 18.57 26.97
N TYR A 14 14.72 17.65 27.71
CA TYR A 14 14.51 16.20 27.60
C TYR A 14 14.21 15.60 28.95
N ALA A 15 13.50 14.47 28.96
CA ALA A 15 13.18 13.76 30.20
C ALA A 15 14.44 13.33 30.97
N PHE A 16 15.56 13.14 30.25
CA PHE A 16 16.85 12.81 30.83
C PHE A 16 17.91 13.75 30.24
N PRO A 17 18.71 14.45 31.09
CA PRO A 17 19.66 15.46 30.62
C PRO A 17 20.98 14.88 30.08
N GLY A 18 21.27 13.59 30.32
CA GLY A 18 22.50 12.95 29.87
C GLY A 18 22.37 12.22 28.54
N ASP A 19 23.53 11.92 27.93
CA ASP A 19 23.63 11.15 26.70
C ASP A 19 24.27 9.78 26.98
N PRO A 20 23.51 8.68 26.94
CA PRO A 20 24.03 7.33 27.16
C PRO A 20 24.98 6.85 26.06
N GLN A 21 25.07 7.54 24.91
CA GLN A 21 26.05 7.22 23.88
C GLN A 21 27.46 7.71 24.25
N THR A 22 27.56 8.90 24.84
CA THR A 22 28.83 9.51 25.27
C THR A 22 29.09 9.35 26.77
N ASN A 23 28.14 8.72 27.47
CA ASN A 23 28.13 8.52 28.92
C ASN A 23 28.29 9.83 29.71
N THR A 24 27.63 10.89 29.25
CA THR A 24 27.64 12.21 29.90
C THR A 24 26.32 12.47 30.62
N GLY A 25 26.34 13.29 31.68
CA GLY A 25 25.15 13.63 32.46
C GLY A 25 24.46 12.43 33.12
N TRP A 26 23.21 12.61 33.53
CA TRP A 26 22.40 11.50 34.04
C TRP A 26 21.84 10.67 32.89
N ASN A 27 22.13 9.36 32.87
CA ASN A 27 21.58 8.42 31.92
C ASN A 27 21.33 7.04 32.55
N GLU A 28 20.34 6.31 32.05
CA GLU A 28 19.90 4.99 32.55
C GLU A 28 21.03 3.94 32.57
N PHE A 29 21.94 4.00 31.58
CA PHE A 29 23.05 3.06 31.46
C PHE A 29 24.08 3.25 32.57
N ALA A 30 24.51 4.50 32.82
CA ALA A 30 25.45 4.84 33.90
C ALA A 30 24.92 4.51 35.30
N LYS A 31 23.59 4.47 35.46
CA LYS A 31 22.93 4.13 36.73
C LYS A 31 22.63 2.65 36.90
N ASN A 32 22.91 1.82 35.88
CA ASN A 32 22.71 0.38 35.92
C ASN A 32 21.28 -0.02 36.37
N ASN A 33 20.28 0.72 35.88
CA ASN A 33 18.90 0.42 36.19
C ASN A 33 18.48 -0.91 35.53
N PRO A 34 17.77 -1.81 36.24
CA PRO A 34 17.37 -3.10 35.70
C PRO A 34 16.40 -2.93 34.52
N ALA A 35 16.55 -3.75 33.49
CA ALA A 35 15.63 -3.81 32.37
C ALA A 35 14.29 -4.40 32.83
N ASP A 36 13.20 -3.67 32.60
CA ASP A 36 11.82 -4.09 32.91
C ASP A 36 10.83 -3.24 32.08
N ASP A 37 9.52 -3.47 32.23
CA ASP A 37 8.45 -2.68 31.62
C ASP A 37 8.66 -1.18 31.84
N ARG A 38 8.46 -0.39 30.78
CA ARG A 38 8.59 1.08 30.79
C ARG A 38 7.35 1.68 30.16
N ARG A 39 6.67 2.53 30.93
CA ARG A 39 5.47 3.24 30.49
C ARG A 39 5.74 4.74 30.52
N PHE A 40 5.24 5.45 29.51
CA PHE A 40 5.29 6.90 29.47
C PHE A 40 3.91 7.46 29.19
N ILE A 41 3.65 8.66 29.69
CA ILE A 41 2.42 9.42 29.45
C ILE A 41 2.83 10.73 28.75
N ILE A 42 2.16 11.04 27.64
CA ILE A 42 2.27 12.33 26.96
C ILE A 42 1.04 13.15 27.33
N SER A 43 1.27 14.38 27.79
CA SER A 43 0.20 15.35 28.08
C SER A 43 0.47 16.62 27.29
N ASN A 44 -0.55 17.11 26.58
CA ASN A 44 -0.50 18.35 25.80
C ASN A 44 -1.56 19.33 26.36
N GLY A 45 -1.19 20.59 26.53
CA GLY A 45 -2.07 21.63 27.10
C GLY A 45 -1.29 22.73 27.83
N ALA A 46 -1.94 23.76 28.37
CA ALA A 46 -3.36 24.09 28.24
C ALA A 46 -3.64 24.89 26.96
N PHE A 47 -4.71 24.58 26.26
CA PHE A 47 -5.15 25.32 25.07
C PHE A 47 -6.51 25.99 25.32
N LYS A 48 -6.68 27.19 24.75
CA LYS A 48 -7.93 27.95 24.80
C LYS A 48 -8.63 27.83 23.45
N PHE A 49 -9.74 27.11 23.41
CA PHE A 49 -10.57 27.02 22.21
C PHE A 49 -11.50 28.23 22.12
N LEU A 50 -11.28 29.07 21.13
CA LEU A 50 -12.24 30.11 20.74
C LEU A 50 -13.30 29.50 19.80
N PRO A 51 -14.51 30.07 19.70
CA PRO A 51 -15.51 29.59 18.75
C PRO A 51 -14.95 29.54 17.32
N GLY A 52 -15.04 28.36 16.68
CA GLY A 52 -14.51 28.12 15.34
C GLY A 52 -12.99 27.87 15.26
N ALA A 53 -12.26 27.86 16.38
CA ALA A 53 -10.84 27.54 16.37
C ALA A 53 -10.61 26.05 16.11
N VAL A 54 -9.62 25.75 15.26
CA VAL A 54 -9.07 24.41 15.03
C VAL A 54 -7.68 24.38 15.67
N VAL A 55 -7.38 23.30 16.40
CA VAL A 55 -6.05 23.05 16.98
C VAL A 55 -5.57 21.71 16.44
N ASP A 56 -4.47 21.75 15.70
CA ASP A 56 -3.82 20.56 15.16
C ASP A 56 -2.73 20.09 16.12
N LEU A 57 -2.71 18.78 16.38
CA LEU A 57 -1.73 18.12 17.25
C LEU A 57 -1.04 17.01 16.47
N ASP A 58 0.22 17.23 16.12
CA ASP A 58 1.05 16.25 15.43
C ASP A 58 2.07 15.64 16.38
N PHE A 59 2.10 14.31 16.45
CA PHE A 59 3.05 13.57 17.27
C PHE A 59 3.73 12.46 16.48
N SER A 60 4.99 12.19 16.82
CA SER A 60 5.75 11.05 16.30
C SER A 60 6.31 10.25 17.47
N ILE A 61 6.00 8.96 17.49
CA ILE A 61 6.56 8.00 18.46
C ILE A 61 7.50 7.09 17.67
N LEU A 62 8.79 7.15 18.00
CA LEU A 62 9.82 6.38 17.33
C LEU A 62 10.36 5.31 18.27
N ALA A 63 10.31 4.06 17.80
CA ALA A 63 10.99 2.93 18.42
C ALA A 63 11.94 2.30 17.39
N THR A 64 13.17 2.04 17.80
CA THR A 64 14.22 1.54 16.89
C THR A 64 14.99 0.42 17.53
N PHE A 65 15.17 -0.66 16.78
CA PHE A 65 15.93 -1.82 17.21
C PHE A 65 17.14 -1.96 16.28
N ASP A 66 18.34 -1.99 16.85
CA ASP A 66 19.59 -2.27 16.17
C ASP A 66 20.06 -3.67 16.56
N SER A 67 19.83 -4.64 15.67
CA SER A 67 20.25 -6.04 15.88
C SER A 67 21.75 -6.26 15.75
N SER A 68 22.51 -5.25 15.32
CA SER A 68 23.98 -5.33 15.21
C SER A 68 24.70 -4.94 16.49
N SER A 69 23.97 -4.39 17.48
CA SER A 69 24.54 -3.97 18.76
C SER A 69 24.39 -5.04 19.84
N THR A 70 25.47 -5.32 20.55
CA THR A 70 25.47 -6.16 21.76
C THR A 70 25.13 -5.36 23.02
N THR A 71 25.04 -4.02 22.94
CA THR A 71 24.67 -3.14 24.07
C THR A 71 23.42 -2.32 23.75
N GLY A 72 22.43 -2.38 24.64
CA GLY A 72 21.10 -1.78 24.42
C GLY A 72 21.10 -0.25 24.22
N HIS A 73 22.12 0.46 24.71
CA HIS A 73 22.22 1.91 24.59
C HIS A 73 22.63 2.41 23.19
N LYS A 74 23.16 1.56 22.29
CA LYS A 74 23.50 1.99 20.92
C LYS A 74 22.29 2.10 19.99
N ASN A 75 21.14 1.52 20.37
CA ASN A 75 19.86 1.80 19.74
C ASN A 75 19.58 3.31 19.66
N ILE A 76 20.14 4.09 20.60
CA ILE A 76 19.96 5.55 20.68
C ILE A 76 20.67 6.27 19.52
N THR A 77 21.80 5.76 19.02
CA THR A 77 22.46 6.32 17.83
C THR A 77 21.61 6.12 16.59
N LYS A 78 21.10 4.90 16.39
CA LYS A 78 20.16 4.59 15.30
C LYS A 78 18.88 5.42 15.40
N MET A 79 18.31 5.54 16.60
CA MET A 79 17.17 6.38 16.89
C MET A 79 17.41 7.86 16.54
N LYS A 80 18.57 8.43 16.87
CA LYS A 80 18.91 9.82 16.51
C LYS A 80 18.97 10.01 14.98
N THR A 81 19.55 9.05 14.26
CA THR A 81 19.60 9.04 12.80
C THR A 81 18.20 8.94 12.19
N GLU A 82 17.38 7.99 12.65
CA GLU A 82 16.02 7.77 12.12
C GLU A 82 15.07 8.92 12.49
N ASN A 83 15.21 9.52 13.67
CA ASN A 83 14.48 10.73 14.06
C ASN A 83 14.80 11.91 13.12
N THR A 84 16.05 12.03 12.67
CA THR A 84 16.44 13.05 11.69
C THR A 84 15.79 12.80 10.34
N ALA A 85 15.76 11.55 9.88
CA ALA A 85 15.08 11.17 8.65
C ALA A 85 13.57 11.46 8.71
N ILE A 86 12.90 11.12 9.83
CA ILE A 86 11.48 11.37 10.05
C ILE A 86 11.18 12.88 10.07
N LYS A 87 11.99 13.68 10.76
CA LYS A 87 11.87 15.15 10.75
C LYS A 87 12.03 15.72 9.35
N ASN A 88 13.02 15.25 8.60
CA ASN A 88 13.25 15.69 7.24
C ASN A 88 12.06 15.33 6.34
N PHE A 89 11.52 14.12 6.47
CA PHE A 89 10.32 13.69 5.75
C PHE A 89 9.11 14.56 6.09
N TYR A 90 8.85 14.81 7.37
CA TYR A 90 7.73 15.63 7.83
C TYR A 90 7.80 17.06 7.26
N ASN A 91 9.01 17.64 7.21
CA ASN A 91 9.23 19.00 6.72
C ASN A 91 9.26 19.13 5.18
N LEU A 92 9.07 18.05 4.42
CA LEU A 92 9.00 18.14 2.96
C LEU A 92 7.75 18.93 2.53
N VAL A 93 7.95 19.96 1.71
CA VAL A 93 6.85 20.76 1.11
C VAL A 93 5.98 19.92 0.17
N ASN A 94 6.57 18.88 -0.44
CA ASN A 94 5.88 17.91 -1.29
C ASN A 94 6.13 16.50 -0.74
N GLN A 95 5.50 16.17 0.39
CA GLN A 95 5.59 14.80 0.92
C GLN A 95 5.11 13.83 -0.17
N PRO A 96 5.91 12.82 -0.54
CA PRO A 96 5.45 11.80 -1.47
C PRO A 96 4.23 11.14 -0.87
N SER A 97 3.10 11.17 -1.58
CA SER A 97 1.87 10.55 -1.09
C SER A 97 2.17 9.08 -0.82
N CYS A 98 1.82 8.60 0.38
CA CYS A 98 1.93 7.19 0.78
C CYS A 98 1.01 6.25 -0.03
N LEU A 99 0.48 6.70 -1.18
CA LEU A 99 -0.47 6.03 -2.05
C LEU A 99 0.17 5.04 -3.04
N ALA A 100 1.47 4.71 -2.91
CA ALA A 100 2.06 3.62 -3.70
C ALA A 100 3.27 2.98 -3.03
N VAL A 101 3.08 2.27 -1.91
CA VAL A 101 4.01 1.19 -1.52
C VAL A 101 3.28 -0.14 -1.75
N VAL A 102 3.25 -0.57 -3.01
CA VAL A 102 2.80 -1.91 -3.37
C VAL A 102 4.03 -2.81 -3.33
N THR A 103 4.19 -3.62 -2.28
CA THR A 103 5.22 -4.66 -2.17
C THR A 103 4.87 -5.92 -2.97
N GLY A 104 3.81 -5.86 -3.78
CA GLY A 104 3.40 -6.92 -4.68
C GLY A 104 4.43 -7.12 -5.79
N ILE A 105 4.63 -8.38 -6.18
CA ILE A 105 5.24 -8.77 -7.44
C ILE A 105 4.66 -7.86 -8.53
N LYS A 106 5.50 -7.25 -9.39
CA LYS A 106 5.02 -6.53 -10.58
C LYS A 106 4.12 -7.49 -11.34
N GLU A 107 2.80 -7.40 -11.15
CA GLU A 107 1.88 -8.00 -12.09
C GLU A 107 2.24 -7.38 -13.43
N LYS A 108 2.47 -8.22 -14.44
CA LYS A 108 2.60 -7.74 -15.81
C LYS A 108 1.22 -7.15 -16.11
N VAL A 109 1.08 -5.84 -15.89
CA VAL A 109 -0.20 -5.13 -16.01
C VAL A 109 -0.64 -5.31 -17.45
N SER A 110 -1.50 -6.30 -17.68
CA SER A 110 -2.13 -6.45 -18.97
C SER A 110 -3.03 -5.22 -19.11
N GLN A 111 -2.75 -4.42 -20.13
CA GLN A 111 -3.58 -3.28 -20.45
C GLN A 111 -5.01 -3.77 -20.63
N LYS A 112 -5.93 -3.15 -19.89
CA LYS A 112 -7.35 -3.46 -19.98
C LYS A 112 -7.80 -3.20 -21.42
N LEU A 113 -8.44 -4.20 -22.00
CA LEU A 113 -8.93 -4.20 -23.36
C LEU A 113 -10.45 -4.01 -23.35
N ASP A 114 -10.92 -2.93 -23.98
CA ASP A 114 -12.34 -2.70 -24.16
C ASP A 114 -12.85 -3.55 -25.33
N LEU A 115 -13.73 -4.51 -25.00
CA LEU A 115 -14.29 -5.47 -25.95
C LEU A 115 -15.74 -5.12 -26.27
N THR A 116 -16.03 -4.98 -27.56
CA THR A 116 -17.39 -4.82 -28.09
C THR A 116 -17.83 -6.15 -28.71
N ILE A 117 -18.94 -6.70 -28.23
CA ILE A 117 -19.52 -7.98 -28.69
C ILE A 117 -20.87 -7.70 -29.35
N LEU A 118 -20.98 -8.01 -30.64
CA LEU A 118 -22.15 -7.70 -31.45
C LEU A 118 -22.57 -8.90 -32.32
N PRO A 119 -23.86 -9.22 -32.44
CA PRO A 119 -24.96 -8.72 -31.63
C PRO A 119 -24.90 -9.30 -30.20
N ASN A 120 -25.53 -8.61 -29.25
CA ASN A 120 -25.77 -9.12 -27.91
C ASN A 120 -27.15 -8.64 -27.45
N PRO A 121 -28.18 -9.50 -27.37
CA PRO A 121 -28.12 -10.96 -27.49
C PRO A 121 -27.77 -11.51 -28.88
N ALA A 122 -27.22 -12.73 -28.95
CA ALA A 122 -26.79 -13.40 -30.18
C ALA A 122 -27.54 -14.73 -30.41
N SER A 123 -27.66 -15.14 -31.68
CA SER A 123 -28.30 -16.41 -32.07
C SER A 123 -27.38 -17.36 -32.83
N GLU A 124 -26.60 -16.86 -33.80
CA GLU A 124 -25.77 -17.71 -34.68
C GLU A 124 -24.28 -17.37 -34.61
N PHE A 125 -23.95 -16.09 -34.68
CA PHE A 125 -22.57 -15.61 -34.64
C PHE A 125 -22.44 -14.36 -33.79
N VAL A 126 -21.25 -14.12 -33.27
CA VAL A 126 -20.85 -12.85 -32.64
C VAL A 126 -19.57 -12.34 -33.28
N LEU A 127 -19.53 -11.03 -33.48
CA LEU A 127 -18.37 -10.27 -33.86
C LEU A 127 -17.74 -9.66 -32.61
N ILE A 128 -16.43 -9.87 -32.47
CA ILE A 128 -15.63 -9.40 -31.35
C ILE A 128 -14.68 -8.33 -31.87
N GLN A 129 -14.84 -7.11 -31.35
CA GLN A 129 -14.08 -5.94 -31.75
C GLN A 129 -13.41 -5.29 -30.56
N SER A 130 -12.30 -4.62 -30.83
CA SER A 130 -11.56 -3.82 -29.86
C SER A 130 -10.88 -2.65 -30.57
N PRO A 131 -10.67 -1.50 -29.90
CA PRO A 131 -9.86 -0.41 -30.43
C PRO A 131 -8.40 -0.80 -30.72
N THR A 132 -7.90 -1.83 -30.03
CA THR A 132 -6.54 -2.37 -30.20
C THR A 132 -6.58 -3.70 -30.95
N SER A 133 -5.58 -3.96 -31.80
CA SER A 133 -5.46 -5.23 -32.54
C SER A 133 -5.45 -6.44 -31.61
N LEU A 134 -6.24 -7.45 -31.98
CA LEU A 134 -6.38 -8.72 -31.26
C LEU A 134 -5.53 -9.85 -31.88
N LEU A 135 -4.72 -9.54 -32.89
CA LEU A 135 -3.97 -10.56 -33.63
C LEU A 135 -3.03 -11.32 -32.69
N GLY A 136 -3.16 -12.65 -32.67
CA GLY A 136 -2.39 -13.54 -31.81
C GLY A 136 -2.93 -13.69 -30.38
N ALA A 137 -3.98 -12.98 -30.00
CA ALA A 137 -4.64 -13.16 -28.70
C ALA A 137 -5.40 -14.50 -28.64
N SER A 138 -5.50 -15.06 -27.44
CA SER A 138 -6.36 -16.20 -27.15
C SER A 138 -7.75 -15.73 -26.75
N ILE A 139 -8.77 -16.48 -27.17
CA ILE A 139 -10.15 -16.31 -26.73
C ILE A 139 -10.62 -17.54 -25.96
N LYS A 140 -11.36 -17.31 -24.88
CA LYS A 140 -12.07 -18.34 -24.12
C LYS A 140 -13.49 -17.87 -23.84
N VAL A 141 -14.44 -18.80 -23.86
CA VAL A 141 -15.82 -18.53 -23.46
C VAL A 141 -16.19 -19.45 -22.31
N TYR A 142 -16.72 -18.86 -21.25
CA TYR A 142 -17.12 -19.53 -20.02
C TYR A 142 -18.64 -19.52 -19.90
N ASN A 143 -19.23 -20.64 -19.48
CA ASN A 143 -20.65 -20.71 -19.11
C ASN A 143 -20.90 -20.14 -17.70
N GLY A 144 -22.15 -20.14 -17.26
CA GLY A 144 -22.54 -19.66 -15.92
C GLY A 144 -21.93 -20.41 -14.73
N LEU A 145 -21.32 -21.58 -14.95
CA LEU A 145 -20.58 -22.35 -13.93
C LEU A 145 -19.06 -22.08 -13.97
N GLY A 146 -18.60 -21.21 -14.88
CA GLY A 146 -17.17 -20.93 -15.07
C GLY A 146 -16.42 -21.99 -15.88
N GLN A 147 -17.13 -22.91 -16.55
CA GLN A 147 -16.50 -23.93 -17.40
C GLN A 147 -16.19 -23.34 -18.79
N VAL A 148 -15.01 -23.63 -19.32
CA VAL A 148 -14.64 -23.26 -20.70
C VAL A 148 -15.44 -24.12 -21.68
N VAL A 149 -16.31 -23.49 -22.47
CA VAL A 149 -17.12 -24.15 -23.51
C VAL A 149 -16.61 -23.89 -24.92
N PHE A 150 -15.72 -22.91 -25.10
CA PHE A 150 -15.06 -22.61 -26.35
C PHE A 150 -13.68 -22.01 -26.09
N SER A 151 -12.70 -22.35 -26.92
CA SER A 151 -11.39 -21.71 -26.92
C SER A 151 -10.78 -21.70 -28.31
N ASP A 152 -10.18 -20.58 -28.69
CA ASP A 152 -9.52 -20.43 -30.00
C ASP A 152 -8.41 -19.36 -29.94
N LYS A 153 -7.66 -19.20 -31.03
CA LYS A 153 -6.69 -18.12 -31.25
C LYS A 153 -7.18 -17.16 -32.33
N ILE A 154 -7.11 -15.87 -32.03
CA ILE A 154 -7.51 -14.81 -32.95
C ILE A 154 -6.40 -14.61 -34.00
N ASN A 155 -6.72 -14.87 -35.26
CA ASN A 155 -5.81 -14.76 -36.40
C ASN A 155 -6.10 -13.55 -37.31
N ASN A 156 -7.13 -12.75 -36.98
CA ASN A 156 -7.52 -11.57 -37.75
C ASN A 156 -8.01 -10.46 -36.82
N ASN A 157 -7.96 -9.20 -37.26
CA ASN A 157 -8.34 -8.03 -36.45
C ASN A 157 -9.84 -7.97 -36.12
N ALA A 158 -10.68 -8.60 -36.94
CA ALA A 158 -12.10 -8.79 -36.69
C ALA A 158 -12.34 -10.30 -36.55
N TYR A 159 -12.71 -10.74 -35.35
CA TYR A 159 -12.92 -12.16 -35.06
C TYR A 159 -14.41 -12.46 -34.96
N GLN A 160 -14.90 -13.36 -35.82
CA GLN A 160 -16.26 -13.84 -35.82
C GLN A 160 -16.30 -15.24 -35.20
N MET A 161 -17.07 -15.39 -34.14
CA MET A 161 -17.26 -16.66 -33.44
C MET A 161 -18.64 -17.23 -33.74
N ASN A 162 -18.71 -18.52 -34.05
CA ASN A 162 -19.97 -19.25 -34.13
C ASN A 162 -20.46 -19.57 -32.71
N VAL A 163 -21.72 -19.20 -32.41
CA VAL A 163 -22.37 -19.46 -31.12
C VAL A 163 -23.61 -20.35 -31.27
N ARG A 164 -23.92 -20.85 -32.47
CA ARG A 164 -25.13 -21.62 -32.77
C ARG A 164 -25.29 -22.84 -31.87
N ASP A 165 -24.18 -23.53 -31.60
CA ASP A 165 -24.16 -24.76 -30.79
C ASP A 165 -24.11 -24.50 -29.27
N LEU A 166 -24.03 -23.23 -28.85
CA LEU A 166 -24.13 -22.86 -27.45
C LEU A 166 -25.60 -22.87 -26.99
N ALA A 167 -25.85 -23.48 -25.84
CA ALA A 167 -27.15 -23.44 -25.19
C ALA A 167 -27.55 -21.99 -24.84
N CYS A 168 -28.85 -21.71 -24.82
CA CYS A 168 -29.38 -20.41 -24.43
C CYS A 168 -28.94 -20.07 -23.01
N GLY A 169 -28.45 -18.84 -22.77
CA GLY A 169 -27.97 -18.45 -21.45
C GLY A 169 -26.91 -17.36 -21.44
N LEU A 170 -26.28 -17.22 -20.28
CA LEU A 170 -25.25 -16.22 -19.99
C LEU A 170 -23.85 -16.82 -20.15
N TYR A 171 -22.99 -16.08 -20.86
CA TYR A 171 -21.59 -16.45 -21.05
C TYR A 171 -20.66 -15.26 -20.77
N VAL A 172 -19.42 -15.58 -20.38
CA VAL A 172 -18.32 -14.60 -20.29
C VAL A 172 -17.32 -14.92 -21.38
N ILE A 173 -17.05 -13.95 -22.24
CA ILE A 173 -15.98 -13.99 -23.23
C ILE A 173 -14.75 -13.35 -22.61
N GLU A 174 -13.62 -14.04 -22.66
CA GLU A 174 -12.31 -13.56 -22.24
C GLU A 174 -11.38 -13.53 -23.45
N VAL A 175 -10.70 -12.40 -23.64
CA VAL A 175 -9.64 -12.24 -24.64
C VAL A 175 -8.36 -11.86 -23.92
N LYS A 176 -7.29 -12.64 -24.15
CA LYS A 176 -6.01 -12.48 -23.47
C LYS A 176 -4.83 -12.64 -24.43
N SER A 177 -3.89 -11.71 -24.37
CA SER A 177 -2.56 -11.81 -24.98
C SER A 177 -1.47 -11.70 -23.89
N GLU A 178 -0.21 -11.58 -24.29
CA GLU A 178 0.88 -11.33 -23.34
C GLU A 178 0.78 -9.98 -22.62
N THR A 179 0.08 -9.01 -23.21
CA THR A 179 0.02 -7.61 -22.77
C THR A 179 -1.40 -7.08 -22.66
N LEU A 180 -2.41 -7.78 -23.18
CA LEU A 180 -3.80 -7.34 -23.20
C LEU A 180 -4.68 -8.34 -22.44
N PHE A 181 -5.67 -7.81 -21.73
CA PHE A 181 -6.70 -8.60 -21.09
C PHE A 181 -8.04 -7.86 -21.14
N GLY A 182 -9.07 -8.53 -21.63
CA GLY A 182 -10.45 -8.01 -21.63
C GLY A 182 -11.45 -9.13 -21.42
N ASN A 183 -12.56 -8.80 -20.78
CA ASN A 183 -13.71 -9.69 -20.70
C ASN A 183 -15.00 -8.96 -21.06
N SER A 184 -15.99 -9.69 -21.55
CA SER A 184 -17.31 -9.13 -21.89
C SER A 184 -18.40 -10.17 -21.72
N LYS A 185 -19.61 -9.71 -21.43
CA LYS A 185 -20.79 -10.55 -21.23
C LYS A 185 -21.47 -10.83 -22.57
N LEU A 186 -21.81 -12.08 -22.83
CA LEU A 186 -22.63 -12.50 -23.95
C LEU A 186 -23.95 -13.13 -23.46
N ILE A 187 -25.06 -12.76 -24.08
CA ILE A 187 -26.37 -13.39 -23.90
C ILE A 187 -26.68 -14.18 -25.19
N LYS A 188 -26.88 -15.50 -25.06
CA LYS A 188 -27.28 -16.39 -26.15
C LYS A 188 -28.78 -16.68 -26.07
N ASN A 189 -29.50 -16.39 -27.16
CA ASN A 189 -30.92 -16.69 -27.34
C ASN A 189 -31.16 -18.08 -27.93
#